data_AF-A0A2E0XRD2-F1
#
_entry.id   AF-A0A2E0XRD2-F1
#
_cell.length_a   1.000
_cell.length_b   1.000
_cell.length_c   1.000
_cell.angle_alpha   90.00
_cell.angle_beta   90.00
_cell.angle_gamma   90.00
#
_symmetry.space_group_name_H-M   'P 1'
#
loop_
_entity.id
_entity.type
_entity.pdbx_description
1 polymer ?
#
loop_
_entity_poly.entity_id
_entity_poly.type
_entity_poly.pdbx_seq_one_letter_code
_entity_poly.pdbx_strand_id
1 'polypeptide(L)' 'MSHRSEGLSPEQWDTIAPLLPELMSRVPPWRSNRQLFEGILWLLCSGAGWPDLPDTAPSSSTCWPR' A
#
# COMPACT_ATOMS: atom_id res chain seq x y z
N MET A 1 1.62 20.87 -6.90
CA MET A 1 1.81 20.46 -5.49
C MET A 1 2.53 19.12 -5.54
N SER A 2 3.86 19.13 -5.44
CA SER A 2 4.68 17.92 -5.62
C SER A 2 4.65 17.10 -4.34
N HIS A 3 3.68 16.20 -4.20
CA HIS A 3 3.70 15.20 -3.14
C HIS A 3 4.71 14.12 -3.50
N ARG A 4 5.96 14.35 -3.10
CA ARG A 4 6.98 13.31 -3.05
C ARG A 4 6.51 12.29 -2.01
N SER A 5 5.93 11.19 -2.46
CA SER A 5 5.63 10.02 -1.63
C SER A 5 6.95 9.28 -1.35
N GLU A 6 7.79 9.88 -0.53
CA GLU A 6 8.81 9.12 0.22
C GLU A 6 8.04 8.08 1.04
N GLY A 7 8.31 6.80 0.79
CA GLY A 7 7.66 5.69 1.49
C GLY A 7 7.73 5.85 3.01
N LEU A 8 6.83 5.18 3.74
CA LEU A 8 6.71 5.35 5.19
C LEU A 8 8.06 5.09 5.88
N SER A 9 8.47 6.01 6.76
CA SER A 9 9.61 5.78 7.67
C SER A 9 9.32 4.54 8.55
N PRO A 10 10.35 3.77 8.95
CA PRO A 10 10.17 2.66 9.88
C PRO A 10 9.39 3.04 11.15
N GLU A 11 9.60 4.26 11.67
CA GLU A 11 8.95 4.76 12.89
C GLU A 11 7.46 5.03 12.67
N GLN A 12 7.09 5.57 11.51
CA GLN A 12 5.71 5.78 11.11
C GLN A 12 5.01 4.43 10.89
N TRP A 13 5.71 3.49 10.28
CA TRP A 13 5.20 2.13 10.08
C TRP A 13 4.95 1.41 11.40
N ASP A 14 5.83 1.56 12.40
CA ASP A 14 5.66 0.94 13.72
C ASP A 14 4.38 1.41 14.43
N THR A 15 3.96 2.65 14.19
CA THR A 15 2.70 3.20 14.72
C THR A 15 1.47 2.65 13.98
N ILE A 16 1.59 2.45 12.65
CA ILE A 16 0.46 2.05 11.79
C ILE A 16 0.26 0.54 11.76
N ALA A 17 1.35 -0.23 11.75
CA ALA A 17 1.34 -1.68 11.66
C ALA A 17 0.39 -2.38 12.65
N PRO A 18 0.35 -2.02 13.96
CA PRO A 18 -0.55 -2.68 14.92
C PRO A 18 -2.03 -2.33 14.71
N LEU A 19 -2.34 -1.27 13.95
CA LEU A 19 -3.71 -0.87 13.64
C LEU A 19 -4.27 -1.61 12.42
N LEU A 20 -3.41 -2.21 11.62
CA LEU A 20 -3.82 -2.97 10.46
C LEU A 20 -4.22 -4.39 10.88
N PRO A 21 -5.29 -4.95 10.28
CA PRO A 21 -5.64 -6.34 10.53
C PRO A 21 -4.48 -7.24 10.12
N GLU A 22 -4.24 -8.29 10.92
CA GLU A 22 -3.38 -9.37 10.48
C GLU A 22 -3.95 -9.96 9.19
N LEU A 23 -3.09 -10.15 8.19
CA LEU A 23 -3.43 -10.81 6.94
C LEU A 23 -3.73 -12.29 7.22
N MET A 24 -4.95 -12.56 7.67
CA MET A 24 -5.50 -13.90 7.91
C MET A 24 -5.81 -14.57 6.58
N SER A 25 -4.78 -14.85 5.78
CA SER A 25 -4.91 -15.61 4.54
C SER A 25 -4.19 -16.95 4.71
N ARG A 26 -4.86 -18.05 4.31
CA ARG A 26 -4.25 -19.40 4.23
C ARG A 26 -3.09 -19.46 3.23
N VAL A 27 -2.95 -18.44 2.38
CA VAL A 27 -1.88 -18.27 1.41
C VAL A 27 -1.09 -17.02 1.81
N PRO A 28 0.24 -17.07 1.96
CA PRO A 28 1.02 -15.87 2.22
C PRO A 28 0.68 -14.82 1.17
N PRO A 29 0.32 -13.60 1.57
CA PRO A 29 0.09 -12.53 0.61
C PRO A 29 1.40 -12.27 -0.12
N TRP A 30 1.35 -12.18 -1.45
CA TRP A 30 2.53 -11.93 -2.30
C TRP A 30 3.24 -10.61 -1.93
N ARG A 31 2.59 -9.73 -1.16
CA ARG A 31 3.11 -8.44 -0.68
C ARG A 31 2.78 -8.24 0.79
N SER A 32 3.67 -7.57 1.52
CA SER A 32 3.48 -7.26 2.94
C SER A 32 2.41 -6.18 3.14
N ASN A 33 1.81 -6.12 4.34
CA ASN A 33 0.89 -5.04 4.75
C ASN A 33 1.47 -3.65 4.45
N ARG A 34 2.79 -3.48 4.59
CA ARG A 34 3.50 -2.24 4.31
C ARG A 34 3.43 -1.84 2.84
N GLN A 35 3.74 -2.76 1.94
CA GLN A 35 3.72 -2.50 0.51
C GLN A 35 2.32 -2.18 -0.01
N LEU A 36 1.29 -2.84 0.54
CA LEU A 36 -0.11 -2.52 0.25
C LEU A 36 -0.45 -1.11 0.72
N PHE A 37 -0.09 -0.77 1.96
CA PHE A 37 -0.41 0.53 2.54
C PHE A 37 0.32 1.68 1.83
N GLU A 38 1.60 1.52 1.50
CA GLU A 38 2.36 2.49 0.70
C GLU A 38 1.75 2.66 -0.70
N GLY A 39 1.28 1.59 -1.34
CA GLY A 39 0.56 1.66 -2.62
C GLY A 39 -0.77 2.41 -2.52
N ILE A 40 -1.54 2.23 -1.44
CA ILE A 40 -2.78 2.96 -1.18
C ILE A 40 -2.50 4.44 -0.94
N LEU A 41 -1.49 4.77 -0.12
CA LEU A 41 -1.08 6.16 0.13
C LEU A 41 -0.67 6.84 -1.18
N TRP A 42 0.10 6.15 -2.02
CA TRP A 42 0.47 6.67 -3.32
C TRP A 42 -0.76 6.96 -4.19
N LEU A 43 -1.74 6.05 -4.23
CA LEU A 43 -2.97 6.23 -5.00
C LEU A 43 -3.77 7.45 -4.50
N LEU A 44 -3.94 7.55 -3.18
CA LEU A 44 -4.68 8.64 -2.54
C LEU A 44 -3.99 10.00 -2.71
N CYS A 45 -2.66 10.06 -2.61
CA CYS A 45 -1.90 11.30 -2.76
C CYS A 45 -1.77 11.75 -4.22
N SER A 46 -1.61 10.81 -5.16
CA SER A 46 -1.44 11.12 -6.58
C SER A 46 -2.78 11.42 -7.29
N GLY A 47 -3.91 10.99 -6.72
CA GLY A 47 -5.23 11.11 -7.37
C GLY A 47 -5.33 10.29 -8.66
N ALA A 48 -4.35 9.43 -8.91
CA ALA A 48 -4.26 8.61 -10.10
C ALA A 48 -5.22 7.41 -9.97
N GLY A 49 -5.76 6.93 -11.10
CA GLY A 49 -6.58 5.72 -11.09
C GLY A 49 -5.72 4.48 -10.81
N TRP A 50 -6.34 3.39 -10.37
CA TRP A 50 -5.72 2.07 -10.24
C TRP A 50 -4.86 1.58 -11.43
N PRO A 51 -5.09 1.95 -12.70
CA PRO A 51 -4.21 1.55 -13.80
C PRO A 51 -2.85 2.25 -13.80
N ASP A 52 -2.71 3.36 -13.09
CA ASP A 52 -1.51 4.21 -13.09
C ASP A 52 -0.56 3.87 -11.92
N LEU A 53 -0.77 2.73 -11.24
CA LEU A 53 0.05 2.34 -10.09
C LEU A 53 1.55 2.30 -10.46
N PRO A 54 2.43 2.84 -9.61
CA PRO A 54 3.87 2.75 -9.81
C PRO A 54 4.30 1.29 -9.69
N ASP A 55 5.39 0.93 -10.36
CA ASP A 55 5.92 -0.44 -10.44
C ASP A 55 6.15 -1.10 -9.05
N THR A 56 6.31 -0.28 -8.01
CA THR A 56 6.48 -0.69 -6.61
C THR A 56 5.20 -1.17 -5.92
N ALA A 57 4.02 -0.85 -6.46
CA ALA A 57 2.72 -1.12 -5.84
C ALA A 57 2.07 -2.44 -6.33
N PRO A 58 1.28 -3.15 -5.48
CA PRO A 58 0.66 -4.44 -5.80
C PRO A 58 -0.03 -4.46 -7.15
N SER A 59 0.11 -5.59 -7.87
CA SER A 59 -0.53 -5.77 -9.17
C SER A 59 -2.00 -5.37 -9.04
N SER A 60 -2.51 -4.57 -9.98
CA SER A 60 -3.82 -3.90 -9.88
C SER A 60 -4.99 -4.82 -9.54
N SER A 61 -4.90 -6.11 -9.89
CA SER A 61 -5.87 -7.16 -9.49
C SER A 61 -5.91 -7.47 -7.99
N THR A 62 -4.86 -7.15 -7.24
CA THR A 62 -4.75 -7.39 -5.78
C THR A 62 -5.40 -6.28 -4.96
N CYS A 63 -5.49 -5.09 -5.54
CA CYS A 63 -5.90 -3.89 -4.82
C CYS A 63 -7.35 -3.48 -5.07
N TRP A 64 -8.05 -4.14 -5.99
CA TRP A 64 -9.47 -3.89 -6.23
C TRP A 64 -10.32 -4.58 -5.17
N PRO A 65 -11.18 -3.85 -4.43
CA PRO A 65 -12.27 -4.49 -3.69
C PRO A 65 -13.24 -5.12 -4.69
N ARG A 66 -13.57 -6.40 -4.49
CA ARG A 66 -14.67 -7.06 -5.21
C ARG A 66 -16.02 -6.50 -4.77
#